data_AF-A0A085GLU5-F1
#
_entry.id   AF-A0A085GLU5-F1
#
_cell.length_a   1.000
_cell.length_b   1.000
_cell.length_c   1.000
_cell.angle_alpha   90.00
_cell.angle_beta   90.00
_cell.angle_gamma   90.00
#
_symmetry.space_group_name_H-M   'P 1'
#
loop_
_entity.id
_entity.type
_entity.pdbx_description
1 polymer ?
#
loop_
_entity_poly.entity_id
_entity_poly.type
_entity_poly.pdbx_seq_one_letter_code
_entity_poly.pdbx_strand_id
1 'polypeptide(L)'
;MDAPHFDTAQRQQWMAVLAHSLPQELAAIWAEQNLNPEYQVIRKAETGLAQIQARMGATGQRFFAGDATLTRAVVQLANGTYGYSYLLGRDKAHAERCAVIDALMQEKVRFQTLQETVIAPLAANREQRLAARRTQINSSRVDFFTLVRGDNA
;
A
#
# COMPACT_ATOMS: atom_id res chain seq x y z
N MET A 1 16.03 -11.19 -23.20
CA MET A 1 15.44 -10.54 -22.01
C MET A 1 14.90 -11.67 -21.17
N ASP A 2 15.48 -11.90 -20.00
CA ASP A 2 14.98 -12.94 -19.09
C ASP A 2 13.57 -12.58 -18.63
N ALA A 3 12.72 -13.59 -18.46
CA ALA A 3 11.38 -13.39 -17.92
C ALA A 3 11.50 -12.79 -16.50
N PRO A 4 10.62 -11.84 -16.13
CA PRO A 4 10.62 -11.30 -14.78
C PRO A 4 10.41 -12.43 -13.76
N HIS A 5 11.15 -12.37 -12.66
CA HIS A 5 11.07 -13.37 -11.58
C HIS A 5 9.84 -13.18 -10.67
N PHE A 6 8.99 -12.20 -11.00
CA PHE A 6 7.73 -11.88 -10.34
C PHE A 6 6.64 -11.72 -11.41
N ASP A 7 5.40 -11.93 -11.03
CA ASP A 7 4.23 -11.65 -11.87
C ASP A 7 3.55 -10.31 -11.52
N THR A 8 2.51 -9.96 -12.29
CA THR A 8 1.78 -8.71 -12.09
C THR A 8 1.08 -8.66 -10.74
N ALA A 9 0.57 -9.78 -10.22
CA ALA A 9 -0.16 -9.83 -8.97
C ALA A 9 0.78 -9.61 -7.77
N GLN A 10 1.98 -10.20 -7.82
CA GLN A 10 3.03 -9.97 -6.82
C GLN A 10 3.41 -8.50 -6.78
N ARG A 11 3.59 -7.86 -7.94
CA ARG A 11 3.89 -6.42 -8.01
C ARG A 11 2.78 -5.57 -7.43
N GLN A 12 1.53 -5.86 -7.81
CA GLN A 12 0.36 -5.17 -7.25
C GLN A 12 0.29 -5.31 -5.73
N GLN A 13 0.64 -6.48 -5.19
CA GLN A 13 0.61 -6.74 -3.76
C GLN A 13 1.60 -5.88 -2.98
N TRP A 14 2.89 -5.84 -3.35
CA TRP A 14 3.85 -5.01 -2.61
C TRP A 14 3.55 -3.52 -2.81
N MET A 15 3.11 -3.09 -4.00
CA MET A 15 2.73 -1.69 -4.23
C MET A 15 1.54 -1.28 -3.35
N ALA A 16 0.55 -2.16 -3.17
CA ALA A 16 -0.57 -1.91 -2.27
C ALA A 16 -0.13 -1.83 -0.80
N VAL A 17 0.80 -2.70 -0.36
CA VAL A 17 1.37 -2.63 0.99
C VAL A 17 2.08 -1.30 1.22
N LEU A 18 2.95 -0.89 0.29
CA LEU A 18 3.66 0.38 0.35
C LEU A 18 2.68 1.56 0.40
N ALA A 19 1.65 1.57 -0.45
CA ALA A 19 0.67 2.65 -0.50
C ALA A 19 -0.20 2.79 0.76
N HIS A 20 -0.38 1.70 1.50
CA HIS A 20 -1.13 1.70 2.77
C HIS A 20 -0.25 1.71 4.02
N SER A 21 1.07 1.73 3.86
CA SER A 21 2.00 1.88 4.97
C SER A 21 1.94 3.28 5.57
N LEU A 22 2.20 3.39 6.87
CA LEU A 22 2.39 4.71 7.48
C LEU A 22 3.79 5.23 7.09
N PRO A 23 3.93 6.50 6.68
CA PRO A 23 5.21 7.05 6.23
C PRO A 23 6.36 6.86 7.21
N GLN A 24 6.08 6.99 8.50
CA GLN A 24 7.06 6.81 9.58
C GLN A 24 7.49 5.35 9.75
N GLU A 25 6.61 4.37 9.51
CA GLU A 25 6.96 2.94 9.61
C GLU A 25 7.92 2.56 8.48
N LEU A 26 7.62 2.98 7.25
CA LEU A 26 8.52 2.75 6.12
C LEU A 26 9.85 3.50 6.31
N ALA A 27 9.82 4.73 6.82
CA ALA A 27 11.04 5.50 7.09
C ALA A 27 11.91 4.85 8.17
N ALA A 28 11.32 4.28 9.22
CA ALA A 28 12.03 3.55 10.26
C ALA A 28 12.70 2.30 9.70
N ILE A 29 11.95 1.45 8.99
CA ILE A 29 12.50 0.24 8.33
C ILE A 29 13.62 0.62 7.35
N TRP A 30 13.42 1.69 6.58
CA TRP A 30 14.44 2.19 5.65
C TRP A 30 15.77 2.50 6.35
N ALA A 31 15.70 3.20 7.49
CA ALA A 31 16.87 3.55 8.29
C ALA A 31 17.51 2.33 8.95
N GLU A 32 16.71 1.44 9.55
CA GLU A 32 17.18 0.22 10.22
C GLU A 32 17.89 -0.75 9.27
N GLN A 33 17.36 -0.89 8.04
CA GLN A 33 17.95 -1.73 6.99
C GLN A 33 19.13 -1.05 6.30
N ASN A 34 19.48 0.19 6.67
CA ASN A 34 20.52 1.01 6.05
C ASN A 34 20.42 1.02 4.52
N LEU A 35 19.20 1.17 3.99
CA LEU A 35 18.95 1.16 2.56
C LEU A 35 19.56 2.41 1.93
N ASN A 36 20.68 2.22 1.22
CA ASN A 36 21.34 3.27 0.44
C ASN A 36 21.44 2.86 -1.04
N PRO A 37 20.30 2.68 -1.74
CA PRO A 37 20.32 2.39 -3.16
C PRO A 37 20.80 3.61 -3.95
N GLU A 38 21.57 3.37 -5.01
CA GLU A 38 21.86 4.38 -6.02
C GLU A 38 20.71 4.43 -7.02
N TYR A 39 20.06 5.60 -7.13
CA TYR A 39 18.97 5.83 -8.07
C TYR A 39 18.92 7.28 -8.55
N GLN A 40 18.33 7.47 -9.71
CA GLN A 40 17.96 8.76 -10.26
C GLN A 40 16.46 9.00 -10.11
N VAL A 41 16.08 10.21 -9.72
CA VAL A 41 14.69 10.65 -9.75
C VAL A 41 14.35 11.09 -11.18
N ILE A 42 13.52 10.30 -11.86
CA ILE A 42 13.08 10.54 -13.24
C ILE A 42 11.89 11.50 -13.26
N ARG A 43 10.97 11.32 -12.30
CA ARG A 43 9.90 12.26 -12.02
C ARG A 43 9.89 12.55 -10.52
N LYS A 44 10.22 13.79 -10.17
CA LYS A 44 10.13 14.27 -8.79
C LYS A 44 8.72 14.06 -8.24
N ALA A 45 8.63 13.79 -6.95
CA ALA A 45 7.36 13.60 -6.28
C ALA A 45 6.42 14.81 -6.49
N GLU A 46 5.29 14.56 -7.13
CA GLU A 46 4.32 15.57 -7.54
C GLU A 46 2.97 15.24 -6.93
N THR A 47 2.40 16.21 -6.22
CA THR A 47 1.07 16.11 -5.61
C THR A 47 0.05 16.80 -6.50
N GLY A 48 -0.99 16.06 -6.88
CA GLY A 48 -2.14 16.54 -7.62
C GLY A 48 -3.42 15.94 -7.07
N LEU A 49 -4.41 15.75 -7.95
CA LEU A 49 -5.72 15.21 -7.63
C LEU A 49 -6.01 13.94 -8.44
N ALA A 50 -6.70 13.00 -7.80
CA ALA A 50 -7.35 11.86 -8.44
C ALA A 50 -8.86 12.02 -8.31
N GLN A 51 -9.54 12.14 -9.44
CA GLN A 51 -10.99 12.25 -9.48
C GLN A 51 -11.63 10.91 -9.12
N ILE A 52 -12.52 10.93 -8.12
CA ILE A 52 -13.16 9.74 -7.58
C ILE A 52 -14.43 9.45 -8.38
N GLN A 53 -14.55 8.22 -8.87
CA GLN A 53 -15.77 7.72 -9.49
C GLN A 53 -16.52 6.83 -8.50
N ALA A 54 -17.76 7.19 -8.21
CA ALA A 54 -18.71 6.40 -7.46
C ALA A 54 -19.80 5.83 -8.38
N ARG A 55 -20.72 5.04 -7.81
CA ARG A 55 -21.86 4.45 -8.53
C ARG A 55 -23.16 4.73 -7.80
N MET A 56 -24.19 5.16 -8.54
CA MET A 56 -25.55 5.37 -7.99
C MET A 56 -26.05 4.07 -7.33
N GLY A 57 -26.46 4.12 -6.07
CA GLY A 57 -26.89 2.92 -5.33
C GLY A 57 -25.82 1.81 -5.27
N ALA A 58 -24.53 2.17 -5.24
CA ALA A 58 -23.35 1.29 -5.24
C ALA A 58 -23.08 0.47 -6.52
N THR A 59 -24.10 0.05 -7.28
CA THR A 59 -23.92 -0.81 -8.47
C THR A 59 -24.38 -0.17 -9.77
N GLY A 60 -25.06 0.98 -9.72
CA GLY A 60 -25.60 1.66 -10.88
C GLY A 60 -24.59 2.45 -11.71
N GLN A 61 -25.09 3.49 -12.38
CA GLN A 61 -24.30 4.34 -13.27
C GLN A 61 -23.18 5.08 -12.52
N ARG A 62 -22.05 5.26 -13.20
CA ARG A 62 -20.90 5.97 -12.65
C ARG A 62 -21.17 7.47 -12.61
N PHE A 63 -20.69 8.13 -11.56
CA PHE A 63 -20.67 9.58 -11.45
C PHE A 63 -19.42 10.04 -10.69
N PHE A 64 -19.03 11.30 -10.85
CA PHE A 64 -17.89 11.87 -10.14
C PHE A 64 -18.28 12.30 -8.72
N ALA A 65 -17.53 11.84 -7.73
CA ALA A 65 -17.76 12.06 -6.30
C ALA A 65 -16.62 12.89 -5.68
N GLY A 66 -16.23 13.96 -6.38
CA GLY A 66 -15.12 14.83 -5.99
C GLY A 66 -13.75 14.24 -6.28
N ASP A 67 -12.74 14.74 -5.57
CA ASP A 67 -11.33 14.46 -5.81
C ASP A 67 -10.60 14.13 -4.51
N ALA A 68 -9.56 13.31 -4.59
CA ALA A 68 -8.63 13.05 -3.50
C ALA A 68 -7.21 13.51 -3.87
N THR A 69 -6.44 13.98 -2.90
CA THR A 69 -5.01 14.27 -3.13
C THR A 69 -4.25 13.00 -3.46
N LEU A 70 -3.44 13.05 -4.51
CA LEU A 70 -2.59 11.94 -4.95
C LEU A 70 -1.17 12.45 -5.17
N THR A 71 -0.17 11.75 -4.64
CA THR A 71 1.24 12.03 -4.89
C THR A 71 1.88 10.90 -5.69
N ARG A 72 2.54 11.22 -6.79
CA ARG A 72 3.24 10.26 -7.66
C ARG A 72 4.73 10.54 -7.73
N ALA A 73 5.55 9.50 -7.82
CA ALA A 73 6.99 9.61 -8.07
C ALA A 73 7.47 8.49 -9.02
N VAL A 74 8.54 8.77 -9.76
CA VAL A 74 9.20 7.79 -10.63
C VAL A 74 10.71 7.89 -10.45
N VAL A 75 11.34 6.74 -10.24
CA VAL A 75 12.79 6.60 -10.08
C VAL A 75 13.35 5.56 -11.04
N GLN A 76 14.64 5.60 -11.27
CA GLN A 76 15.38 4.59 -12.00
C GLN A 76 16.63 4.19 -11.22
N LEU A 77 16.83 2.89 -11.02
CA LEU A 77 18.05 2.34 -10.41
C LEU A 77 19.21 2.36 -11.41
N ALA A 78 20.43 2.24 -10.92
CA ALA A 78 21.64 2.21 -11.75
C ALA A 78 21.62 1.13 -12.85
N ASN A 79 20.93 0.01 -12.63
CA ASN A 79 20.74 -1.06 -13.61
C ASN A 79 19.65 -0.79 -14.66
N GLY A 80 19.05 0.41 -14.65
CA GLY A 80 18.01 0.83 -15.57
C GLY A 80 16.58 0.49 -15.15
N THR A 81 16.39 -0.23 -14.03
CA THR A 81 15.08 -0.64 -13.53
C THR A 81 14.28 0.57 -13.04
N TYR A 82 13.05 0.72 -13.53
CA TYR A 82 12.14 1.78 -13.10
C TYR A 82 11.25 1.36 -11.94
N GLY A 83 11.10 2.26 -10.98
CA GLY A 83 10.14 2.14 -9.88
C GLY A 83 9.13 3.27 -9.87
N TYR A 84 7.92 2.96 -9.41
CA TYR A 84 6.77 3.85 -9.47
C TYR A 84 6.01 3.89 -8.15
N SER A 85 5.41 5.04 -7.86
CA SER A 85 4.43 5.15 -6.78
C SER A 85 3.28 6.09 -7.16
N TYR A 86 2.09 5.75 -6.67
CA TYR A 86 0.88 6.56 -6.71
C TYR A 86 0.18 6.39 -5.37
N LEU A 87 0.31 7.40 -4.50
CA LEU A 87 -0.12 7.32 -3.10
C LEU A 87 -1.18 8.37 -2.81
N LEU A 88 -2.22 8.00 -2.06
CA LEU A 88 -3.14 8.99 -1.51
C LEU A 88 -2.40 9.90 -0.53
N GLY A 89 -2.73 11.19 -0.55
CA GLY A 89 -2.11 12.19 0.30
C GLY A 89 -1.06 13.03 -0.42
N ARG A 90 -0.21 13.68 0.38
CA ARG A 90 0.69 14.76 -0.04
C ARG A 90 2.15 14.55 0.37
N ASP A 91 2.48 13.39 0.93
CA ASP A 91 3.83 13.10 1.40
C ASP A 91 4.74 12.70 0.24
N LYS A 92 5.55 13.67 -0.19
CA LYS A 92 6.50 13.53 -1.30
C LYS A 92 7.65 12.58 -0.99
N ALA A 93 8.17 12.64 0.23
CA ALA A 93 9.29 11.79 0.64
C ALA A 93 8.85 10.32 0.73
N HIS A 94 7.62 10.08 1.20
CA HIS A 94 7.01 8.76 1.20
C HIS A 94 6.80 8.22 -0.20
N ALA A 95 6.24 9.03 -1.11
CA ALA A 95 6.05 8.64 -2.50
C ALA A 95 7.38 8.25 -3.17
N GLU A 96 8.45 9.01 -2.94
CA GLU A 96 9.78 8.67 -3.47
C GLU A 96 10.32 7.36 -2.89
N ARG A 97 10.29 7.17 -1.56
CA ARG A 97 10.68 5.90 -0.93
C ARG A 97 9.91 4.70 -1.49
N CYS A 98 8.60 4.81 -1.65
CA CYS A 98 7.79 3.74 -2.24
C CYS A 98 8.18 3.42 -3.68
N ALA A 99 8.49 4.44 -4.50
CA ALA A 99 8.96 4.22 -5.87
C ALA A 99 10.31 3.50 -5.88
N VAL A 100 11.23 3.84 -4.97
CA VAL A 100 12.51 3.13 -4.86
C VAL A 100 12.33 1.69 -4.41
N ILE A 101 11.49 1.40 -3.41
CA ILE A 101 11.22 0.01 -3.02
C ILE A 101 10.57 -0.77 -4.17
N ASP A 102 9.64 -0.19 -4.92
CA ASP A 102 9.08 -0.84 -6.13
C ASP A 102 10.18 -1.19 -7.15
N ALA A 103 11.15 -0.31 -7.37
CA ALA A 103 12.30 -0.62 -8.24
C ALA A 103 13.14 -1.77 -7.68
N LEU A 104 13.48 -1.72 -6.38
CA LEU A 104 14.34 -2.72 -5.74
C LEU A 104 13.69 -4.10 -5.65
N MET A 105 12.38 -4.17 -5.45
CA MET A 105 11.61 -5.42 -5.46
C MET A 105 11.69 -6.14 -6.81
N GLN A 106 11.98 -5.43 -7.90
CA GLN A 106 12.13 -6.03 -9.23
C GLN A 106 13.52 -6.63 -9.44
N GLU A 107 14.46 -6.46 -8.52
CA GLU A 107 15.77 -7.11 -8.55
C GLU A 107 15.70 -8.50 -7.90
N LYS A 108 15.97 -9.56 -8.68
CA LYS A 108 15.91 -10.96 -8.20
C LYS A 108 16.72 -11.20 -6.93
N VAL A 109 17.87 -10.55 -6.79
CA VAL A 109 18.77 -10.69 -5.64
C VAL A 109 18.21 -10.05 -4.37
N ARG A 110 17.37 -9.03 -4.47
CA ARG A 110 16.79 -8.30 -3.33
C ARG A 110 15.37 -8.72 -2.99
N PHE A 111 14.65 -9.29 -3.95
CA PHE A 111 13.22 -9.59 -3.83
C PHE A 111 12.86 -10.32 -2.54
N GLN A 112 13.49 -11.47 -2.27
CA GLN A 112 13.15 -12.27 -1.09
C GLN A 112 13.45 -11.52 0.22
N THR A 113 14.62 -10.89 0.30
CA THR A 113 15.02 -10.13 1.49
C THR A 113 14.06 -8.98 1.75
N LEU A 114 13.74 -8.17 0.75
CA LEU A 114 12.81 -7.04 0.91
C LEU A 114 11.37 -7.49 1.17
N GLN A 115 10.97 -8.62 0.61
CA GLN A 115 9.68 -9.23 0.91
C GLN A 115 9.57 -9.56 2.41
N GLU A 116 10.62 -10.14 2.99
CA GLU A 116 10.66 -10.55 4.40
C GLU A 116 10.90 -9.38 5.37
N THR A 117 11.74 -8.41 4.99
CA THR A 117 12.20 -7.37 5.91
C THR A 117 11.47 -6.04 5.77
N VAL A 118 10.77 -5.81 4.66
CA VAL A 118 10.03 -4.57 4.39
C VAL A 118 8.55 -4.84 4.16
N ILE A 119 8.20 -5.68 3.19
CA ILE A 119 6.80 -5.84 2.77
C ILE A 119 5.99 -6.61 3.81
N ALA A 120 6.47 -7.76 4.28
CA ALA A 120 5.75 -8.57 5.26
C ALA A 120 5.52 -7.83 6.60
N PRO A 121 6.51 -7.12 7.19
CA PRO A 121 6.29 -6.34 8.40
C PRO A 121 5.27 -5.21 8.23
N LEU A 122 5.33 -4.46 7.13
CA LEU A 122 4.36 -3.39 6.85
C LEU A 122 2.94 -3.94 6.67
N ALA A 123 2.81 -5.08 6.00
CA ALA A 123 1.53 -5.77 5.83
C ALA A 123 0.97 -6.23 7.18
N ALA A 124 1.81 -6.83 8.04
CA ALA A 124 1.43 -7.28 9.37
C ALA A 124 0.98 -6.12 10.27
N ASN A 125 1.73 -5.00 10.29
CA ASN A 125 1.38 -3.81 11.05
C ASN A 125 0.02 -3.24 10.61
N ARG A 126 -0.25 -3.23 9.30
CA ARG A 126 -1.55 -2.81 8.76
C ARG A 126 -2.66 -3.74 9.23
N GLU A 127 -2.50 -5.06 9.10
CA GLU A 127 -3.55 -6.01 9.51
C GLU A 127 -3.81 -5.94 11.01
N GLN A 128 -2.78 -5.75 11.84
CA GLN A 128 -2.95 -5.53 13.27
C GLN A 128 -3.79 -4.29 13.58
N ARG A 129 -3.54 -3.16 12.90
CA ARG A 129 -4.35 -1.94 13.04
C ARG A 129 -5.80 -2.17 12.60
N LEU A 130 -6.00 -2.86 11.48
CA LEU A 130 -7.34 -3.17 10.97
C LEU A 130 -8.09 -4.10 11.93
N ALA A 131 -7.44 -5.16 12.44
CA ALA A 131 -8.02 -6.08 13.41
C ALA A 131 -8.40 -5.36 14.71
N ALA A 132 -7.50 -4.54 15.26
CA ALA A 132 -7.80 -3.73 16.44
C ALA A 132 -9.00 -2.80 16.21
N ARG A 133 -9.09 -2.17 15.03
CA ARG A 133 -10.23 -1.31 14.68
C ARG A 133 -11.53 -2.10 14.52
N ARG A 134 -11.50 -3.29 13.91
CA ARG A 134 -12.66 -4.19 13.78
C ARG A 134 -13.19 -4.57 15.17
N THR A 135 -12.31 -4.94 16.11
CA THR A 135 -12.68 -5.26 17.50
C THR A 135 -13.37 -4.08 18.18
N GLN A 136 -12.84 -2.87 18.04
CA GLN A 136 -13.48 -1.66 18.59
C GLN A 136 -14.88 -1.44 17.99
N ILE A 137 -15.05 -1.55 16.67
CA ILE A 137 -16.33 -1.35 16.00
C ILE A 137 -17.36 -2.43 16.41
N ASN A 138 -16.94 -3.67 16.58
CA ASN A 138 -17.84 -4.76 16.97
C ASN A 138 -18.48 -4.53 18.35
N SER A 139 -17.87 -3.72 19.22
CA SER A 139 -18.47 -3.34 20.51
C SER A 139 -19.75 -2.50 20.39
N SER A 140 -19.99 -1.86 19.24
CA SER A 140 -21.21 -1.10 18.97
C SER A 140 -22.23 -1.88 18.14
N ARG A 141 -22.05 -3.20 17.96
CA ARG A 141 -23.00 -4.04 17.24
C ARG A 141 -24.25 -4.24 18.10
N VAL A 142 -25.42 -3.98 17.52
CA VAL A 142 -26.71 -4.26 18.15
C VAL A 142 -27.08 -5.72 17.87
N ASP A 143 -27.10 -6.54 18.91
CA ASP A 143 -27.54 -7.94 18.85
C ASP A 143 -29.05 -8.01 19.14
N PHE A 144 -29.86 -8.36 18.13
CA PHE A 144 -31.33 -8.43 18.25
C PHE A 144 -31.84 -9.75 18.83
N PHE A 145 -31.12 -10.84 18.59
CA PHE A 145 -31.49 -12.17 19.05
C PHE A 145 -30.28 -12.84 19.65
N THR A 146 -30.45 -13.45 20.82
CA THR A 146 -29.48 -14.36 21.42
C THR A 146 -30.12 -15.73 21.47
N LEU A 147 -29.44 -16.76 20.93
CA LEU A 147 -29.94 -18.13 20.95
C LEU A 147 -30.09 -18.60 22.41
N VAL A 148 -31.33 -18.83 22.85
CA VAL A 148 -31.64 -19.45 24.14
C VAL A 148 -32.09 -20.89 23.88
N ARG A 149 -31.55 -21.87 24.62
CA ARG A 149 -32.08 -23.25 24.58
C ARG A 149 -33.22 -23.36 25.60
N GLY A 150 -34.43 -23.53 25.10
CA GLY A 150 -35.63 -23.88 25.88
C GLY A 150 -36.70 -22.80 25.87
N ASP A 151 -37.68 -22.96 24.99
CA ASP A 151 -39.04 -22.47 25.21
C ASP A 151 -39.90 -23.72 25.54
N ASN A 152 -40.58 -23.73 26.70
CA ASN A 152 -41.51 -24.82 27.08
C ASN A 152 -42.88 -24.56 26.40
N ALA A 153 -43.67 -25.54 25.94
CA ALA A 153 -43.78 -26.96 26.31
C ALA A 153 -43.99 -27.86 25.08
#